data_AF-A0A9X7ARA4-F1
#
_entry.id   AF-A0A9X7ARA4-F1
#
_cell.length_a   1.000
_cell.length_b   1.000
_cell.length_c   1.000
_cell.angle_alpha   90.00
_cell.angle_beta   90.00
_cell.angle_gamma   90.00
#
_symmetry.space_group_name_H-M   'P 1'
#
loop_
_entity.id
_entity.type
_entity.pdbx_description
1 polymer ?
#
loop_
_entity_poly.entity_id
_entity_poly.type
_entity_poly.pdbx_seq_one_letter_code
_entity_poly.pdbx_strand_id
1 'polypeptide(L)'
;MKNHTKGPKGQLLQTNKKWSHLKQKQRETISIWLREAYIEKIKVHNRRLKPREHEDVLIQVLFKIREHEIWIPEYEVEKYYKGKINKWYNKHISLNLKNDNGGIM
;
A
#
# COMPACT_ATOMS: atom_id res chain seq x y z
N MET A 1 23.42 19.44 -3.76
CA MET A 1 21.98 19.68 -3.44
C MET A 1 21.66 19.11 -2.07
N LYS A 2 20.84 19.80 -1.27
CA LYS A 2 20.44 19.34 0.08
C LYS A 2 19.31 18.32 -0.04
N ASN A 3 19.55 17.07 0.39
CA ASN A 3 18.57 15.98 0.36
C ASN A 3 17.85 15.81 1.70
N HIS A 4 17.70 16.88 2.48
CA HIS A 4 17.13 16.84 3.82
C HIS A 4 16.20 18.03 4.05
N THR A 5 15.02 17.78 4.61
CA THR A 5 14.09 18.80 5.11
C THR A 5 13.92 18.67 6.63
N LYS A 6 13.52 19.73 7.33
CA LYS A 6 13.18 19.65 8.76
C LYS A 6 11.78 19.05 8.89
N GLY A 7 11.69 17.96 9.64
CA GLY A 7 10.43 17.34 10.01
C GLY A 7 9.66 18.13 11.07
N PRO A 8 8.40 17.76 11.32
CA PRO A 8 7.54 18.45 12.29
C PRO A 8 8.05 18.38 13.74
N LYS A 9 8.90 17.40 14.10
CA LYS A 9 9.57 17.34 15.41
C LYS A 9 11.04 17.82 15.37
N GLY A 10 11.42 18.55 14.33
CA GLY A 10 12.78 19.11 14.18
C GLY A 10 13.86 18.15 13.66
N GLN A 11 13.53 16.87 13.41
CA GLN A 11 14.48 15.91 12.85
C GLN A 11 14.77 16.17 11.37
N LEU A 12 15.98 15.83 10.90
CA LEU A 12 16.32 15.88 9.47
C LEU A 12 15.71 14.69 8.72
N LEU A 13 14.79 14.97 7.80
CA LEU A 13 14.10 13.99 6.98
C LEU A 13 14.72 13.92 5.59
N GLN A 14 15.20 12.75 5.18
CA GLN A 14 15.75 12.53 3.84
C GLN A 14 14.67 12.67 2.76
N THR A 15 14.79 13.67 1.88
CA THR A 15 13.81 13.93 0.81
C THR A 15 13.91 12.91 -0.33
N ASN A 16 15.05 12.24 -0.48
CA ASN A 16 15.33 11.22 -1.49
C ASN A 16 15.22 9.78 -0.96
N LYS A 17 14.50 9.57 0.15
CA LYS A 17 14.43 8.25 0.80
C LYS A 17 13.66 7.27 -0.09
N LYS A 18 14.35 6.22 -0.56
CA LYS A 18 13.78 5.17 -1.40
C LYS A 18 13.07 4.11 -0.57
N TRP A 19 12.12 3.39 -1.18
CA TRP A 19 11.49 2.21 -0.59
C TRP A 19 12.50 1.19 -0.05
N SER A 20 13.61 0.99 -0.75
CA SER A 20 14.69 0.07 -0.34
C SER A 20 15.41 0.49 0.95
N HIS A 21 15.33 1.76 1.34
CA HIS A 21 15.92 2.27 2.59
C HIS A 21 15.00 2.09 3.81
N LEU A 22 13.77 1.59 3.62
CA LEU A 22 12.91 1.21 4.74
C LEU A 22 13.38 -0.10 5.37
N LYS A 23 13.23 -0.19 6.70
CA LYS A 23 13.45 -1.46 7.42
C LYS A 23 12.50 -2.53 6.86
N GLN A 24 12.92 -3.79 6.84
CA GLN A 24 12.09 -4.89 6.34
C GLN A 24 10.70 -4.91 6.99
N LYS A 25 10.63 -4.84 8.32
CA LYS A 25 9.37 -4.78 9.07
C LYS A 25 8.47 -3.62 8.62
N GLN A 26 9.02 -2.44 8.34
CA GLN A 26 8.25 -1.29 7.84
C GLN A 26 7.67 -1.57 6.45
N ARG A 27 8.46 -2.16 5.55
CA ARG A 27 8.00 -2.52 4.19
C ARG A 27 6.89 -3.58 4.24
N GLU A 28 7.02 -4.56 5.11
CA GLU A 28 6.02 -5.60 5.33
C GLU A 28 4.72 -5.00 5.89
N THR A 29 4.81 -4.18 6.94
CA THR A 29 3.67 -3.47 7.50
C THR A 29 2.94 -2.62 6.47
N ILE A 30 3.65 -1.79 5.69
CA ILE A 30 3.03 -0.97 4.63
C ILE A 30 2.40 -1.85 3.55
N SER A 31 3.07 -2.93 3.16
CA SER A 31 2.52 -3.87 2.18
C SER A 31 1.24 -4.55 2.67
N ILE A 32 1.13 -4.86 3.96
CA ILE A 32 -0.07 -5.45 4.56
C ILE A 32 -1.21 -4.43 4.50
N TRP A 33 -0.99 -3.21 4.98
CA TRP A 33 -2.01 -2.16 4.96
C TRP A 33 -2.53 -1.85 3.55
N LEU A 34 -1.63 -1.72 2.57
CA LEU A 34 -2.04 -1.50 1.16
C LEU A 34 -2.87 -2.66 0.61
N ARG A 35 -2.46 -3.90 0.93
CA ARG A 35 -3.18 -5.08 0.46
C ARG A 35 -4.55 -5.16 1.12
N GLU A 36 -4.66 -4.98 2.42
CA GLU A 36 -5.94 -5.04 3.14
C GLU A 36 -6.92 -4.00 2.64
N ALA A 37 -6.52 -2.73 2.59
CA ALA A 37 -7.35 -1.64 2.08
C ALA A 37 -7.80 -1.87 0.63
N TYR A 38 -6.90 -2.38 -0.23
CA TYR A 38 -7.24 -2.75 -1.59
C TYR A 38 -8.26 -3.90 -1.65
N ILE A 39 -8.04 -4.98 -0.89
CA ILE A 39 -8.92 -6.16 -0.87
C ILE A 39 -10.30 -5.79 -0.32
N GLU A 40 -10.39 -4.92 0.69
CA GLU A 40 -11.66 -4.43 1.23
C GLU A 40 -12.47 -3.69 0.17
N LYS A 41 -11.85 -2.75 -0.56
CA LYS A 41 -12.52 -1.99 -1.62
C LYS A 41 -12.99 -2.90 -2.77
N ILE A 42 -12.17 -3.86 -3.22
CA ILE A 42 -12.61 -4.77 -4.31
C ILE A 42 -13.74 -5.70 -3.86
N LYS A 43 -13.79 -6.12 -2.58
CA LYS A 43 -14.87 -6.95 -2.06
C LYS A 43 -16.21 -6.21 -2.08
N VAL A 44 -16.20 -4.92 -1.74
CA VAL A 44 -17.40 -4.07 -1.75
C VAL A 44 -17.94 -3.89 -3.17
N HIS A 45 -17.06 -3.67 -4.15
CA HIS A 45 -17.47 -3.37 -5.53
C HIS A 45 -17.56 -4.61 -6.43
N ASN A 46 -17.00 -5.74 -6.01
CA ASN A 46 -16.83 -6.97 -6.79
C ASN A 46 -16.21 -6.76 -8.19
N ARG A 47 -15.32 -5.77 -8.33
CA ARG A 47 -14.62 -5.43 -9.57
C ARG A 47 -13.26 -4.79 -9.28
N ARG A 48 -12.46 -4.57 -10.34
CA ARG A 48 -11.27 -3.72 -10.24
C ARG A 48 -11.64 -2.30 -9.84
N LEU A 49 -10.75 -1.67 -9.07
CA LEU A 49 -10.91 -0.29 -8.62
C LEU A 49 -10.70 0.71 -9.78
N LYS A 50 -11.41 1.83 -9.70
CA LYS A 50 -11.23 3.02 -10.53
C LYS A 50 -10.06 3.86 -10.00
N PRO A 51 -9.49 4.77 -10.80
CA PRO A 51 -8.39 5.63 -10.36
C PRO A 51 -8.65 6.36 -9.03
N ARG A 52 -9.84 6.95 -8.85
CA ARG A 52 -10.22 7.62 -7.59
C ARG A 52 -10.26 6.67 -6.38
N GLU A 53 -10.72 5.43 -6.57
CA GLU A 53 -10.76 4.43 -5.50
C GLU A 53 -9.34 3.96 -5.11
N HIS A 54 -8.39 4.02 -6.05
CA HIS A 54 -6.97 3.78 -5.74
C HIS A 54 -6.36 4.92 -4.93
N GLU A 55 -6.72 6.17 -5.21
CA GLU A 55 -6.30 7.35 -4.43
C GLU A 55 -6.77 7.23 -2.98
N ASP A 56 -8.03 6.83 -2.75
CA ASP A 56 -8.55 6.58 -1.39
C ASP A 56 -7.69 5.59 -0.60
N VAL A 57 -7.32 4.46 -1.24
CA VAL A 57 -6.47 3.43 -0.63
C VAL A 57 -5.10 4.00 -0.26
N LEU A 58 -4.51 4.79 -1.15
CA LEU A 58 -3.22 5.43 -0.90
C LEU A 58 -3.31 6.45 0.23
N ILE A 59 -4.32 7.32 0.23
CA ILE A 59 -4.52 8.34 1.28
C ILE A 59 -4.66 7.68 2.65
N GLN A 60 -5.49 6.63 2.75
CA GLN A 60 -5.69 5.89 4.00
C GLN A 60 -4.37 5.31 4.54
N VAL A 61 -3.55 4.71 3.67
CA VAL A 61 -2.28 4.11 4.10
C VAL A 61 -1.20 5.15 4.38
N LEU A 62 -1.15 6.24 3.62
CA LEU A 62 -0.24 7.35 3.87
C LEU A 62 -0.52 7.99 5.23
N PHE A 63 -1.78 8.08 5.65
CA PHE A 63 -2.14 8.53 6.99
C PHE A 63 -1.54 7.59 8.07
N LYS A 64 -1.77 6.26 7.95
CA LYS A 64 -1.19 5.26 8.87
C LYS A 64 0.35 5.31 8.92
N ILE A 65 1.01 5.52 7.78
CA ILE A 65 2.46 5.68 7.66
C ILE A 65 2.94 6.88 8.49
N ARG A 66 2.24 8.02 8.39
CA ARG A 66 2.55 9.23 9.15
C ARG A 66 2.31 9.04 10.65
N GLU A 67 1.22 8.38 11.03
CA GLU A 67 0.92 8.05 12.45
C GLU A 67 1.99 7.15 13.08
N HIS A 68 2.57 6.22 12.31
CA HIS A 68 3.67 5.35 12.78
C HIS A 68 5.05 5.98 12.61
N GLU A 69 5.12 7.27 12.31
CA GLU A 69 6.35 8.06 12.14
C GLU A 69 7.32 7.46 11.11
N ILE A 70 6.79 6.75 10.12
CA ILE A 70 7.57 6.18 9.03
C ILE A 70 7.73 7.23 7.94
N TRP A 71 8.90 7.89 7.91
CA TRP A 71 9.19 8.80 6.80
C TRP A 71 9.50 8.05 5.51
N ILE A 72 8.72 8.31 4.46
CA ILE A 72 8.94 7.90 3.06
C ILE A 72 8.18 8.86 2.13
N PRO A 73 8.74 9.24 0.96
CA PRO A 73 8.02 10.02 -0.04
C PRO A 73 6.79 9.27 -0.57
N GLU A 74 5.71 9.99 -0.80
CA GLU A 74 4.42 9.40 -1.22
C GLU A 74 4.54 8.67 -2.56
N TYR A 75 5.30 9.23 -3.51
CA TYR A 75 5.52 8.64 -4.82
C TYR A 75 6.21 7.26 -4.76
N GLU A 76 7.01 6.98 -3.73
CA GLU A 76 7.62 5.65 -3.53
C GLU A 76 6.57 4.61 -3.12
N VAL A 77 5.64 5.02 -2.25
CA VAL A 77 4.51 4.18 -1.81
C VAL A 77 3.56 3.91 -2.99
N GLU A 78 3.23 4.95 -3.75
CA GLU A 78 2.41 4.86 -4.95
C GLU A 78 3.05 3.93 -6.01
N LYS A 79 4.35 4.09 -6.28
CA LYS A 79 5.09 3.25 -7.21
C LYS A 79 5.07 1.78 -6.78
N TYR A 80 5.31 1.52 -5.49
CA TYR A 80 5.22 0.18 -4.94
C TYR A 80 3.82 -0.41 -5.11
N TYR A 81 2.79 0.37 -4.74
CA TYR A 81 1.38 -0.02 -4.84
C TYR A 81 0.99 -0.40 -6.27
N LYS A 82 1.27 0.45 -7.25
CA LYS A 82 0.99 0.20 -8.67
C LYS A 82 1.60 -1.11 -9.17
N GLY A 83 2.82 -1.44 -8.73
CA GLY A 83 3.48 -2.70 -9.06
C GLY A 83 2.86 -3.95 -8.40
N LYS A 84 2.01 -3.80 -7.38
CA LYS A 84 1.39 -4.92 -6.64
C LYS A 84 -0.07 -5.18 -6.97
N ILE A 85 -0.82 -4.19 -7.45
CA ILE A 85 -2.27 -4.28 -7.73
C ILE A 85 -2.62 -5.55 -8.52
N ASN A 86 -1.96 -5.78 -9.66
CA ASN A 86 -2.24 -6.93 -10.52
C ASN A 86 -2.02 -8.27 -9.80
N LYS A 87 -0.93 -8.38 -9.02
CA LYS A 87 -0.62 -9.58 -8.25
C LYS A 87 -1.68 -9.84 -7.17
N TRP A 88 -2.11 -8.80 -6.45
CA TRP A 88 -3.14 -8.93 -5.41
C TRP A 88 -4.50 -9.26 -5.99
N TYR A 89 -4.88 -8.63 -7.11
CA TYR A 89 -6.13 -8.92 -7.81
C TYR A 89 -6.19 -10.38 -8.27
N ASN A 90 -5.18 -10.85 -9.01
CA ASN A 90 -5.16 -12.21 -9.53
C ASN A 90 -5.17 -13.25 -8.39
N LYS A 91 -4.46 -12.97 -7.28
CA LYS A 91 -4.49 -13.83 -6.09
C LYS A 91 -5.88 -13.85 -5.44
N HIS A 92 -6.57 -12.72 -5.37
CA HIS A 92 -7.93 -12.66 -4.83
C HIS A 92 -8.93 -13.46 -5.68
N ILE A 93 -8.91 -13.27 -7.00
CA ILE A 93 -9.78 -14.03 -7.93
C ILE A 93 -9.49 -15.52 -7.84
N SER A 94 -8.21 -15.92 -7.87
CA SER A 94 -7.84 -17.35 -7.76
C SER A 94 -8.29 -17.99 -6.45
N LEU A 95 -8.25 -17.25 -5.33
CA LEU A 95 -8.75 -17.75 -4.06
C LEU A 95 -10.27 -17.86 -4.04
N ASN A 96 -10.99 -16.87 -4.57
CA ASN A 96 -12.45 -16.94 -4.67
C ASN A 96 -12.87 -18.14 -5.54
N LEU A 97 -12.29 -18.29 -6.75
CA LEU A 97 -12.58 -19.43 -7.64
C LEU A 97 -12.32 -20.80 -7.00
N LYS A 98 -11.32 -20.92 -6.11
CA LYS A 98 -11.07 -22.18 -5.38
C LYS A 98 -12.11 -22.44 -4.30
N ASN A 99 -12.59 -21.38 -3.64
CA ASN A 99 -13.63 -21.49 -2.62
C ASN A 99 -14.97 -21.90 -3.24
N ASP A 100 -15.30 -21.38 -4.43
CA ASP A 100 -16.54 -21.73 -5.14
C ASP A 100 -16.55 -23.17 -5.68
N ASN A 101 -15.40 -23.70 -6.10
CA ASN A 101 -15.27 -25.07 -6.63
C ASN A 101 -15.04 -26.15 -5.56
N GLY A 102 -14.87 -25.76 -4.29
CA GLY A 102 -14.64 -26.68 -3.16
C GLY A 102 -15.90 -27.01 -2.34
N GLY A 103 -17.07 -26.51 -2.75
CA GLY A 103 -18.35 -26.64 -2.05
C GLY A 103 -19.28 -27.72 -2.62
N ILE A 104 -18.75 -28.79 -3.21
CA ILE A 104 -19.52 -30.02 -3.46
C ILE A 104 -18.87 -31.14 -2.66
N MET A 105 -19.35 -31.32 -1.42
CA MET A 105 -19.35 -32.61 -0.72
C MET A 105 -20.80 -32.93 -0.40
#